data_AF-A0A8S3WM63-F1
#
_entry.id   AF-A0A8S3WM63-F1
#
_cell.length_a   1.000
_cell.length_b   1.000
_cell.length_c   1.000
_cell.angle_alpha   90.00
_cell.angle_beta   90.00
_cell.angle_gamma   90.00
#
_symmetry.space_group_name_H-M   'P 1'
#
loop_
_entity.id
_entity.type
_entity.pdbx_description
1 polymer ?
#
loop_
_entity_poly.entity_id
_entity_poly.type
_entity_poly.pdbx_seq_one_letter_code
_entity_poly.pdbx_strand_id
1 'polypeptide(L)'
;MKRLRRGALPSSNENATAEDVLPQVAEQPAHVDAPVVADSNDDAKLTQELEIEQIRSTLEEGIVETRSTPLENRLQLPRIALSKRNRAVVRALNPMLVTYLEAIRDLCETDSILLGAALVVCRTIGAKVSTDGRATGQSSAIPAWRTRIEERITKARALIGRLICFRSGNNRPRIVRTVRMAFAGTNVGLSQPKITQKLTERIDDLKQRIAAWGKRIRRYTERSTRFNQNRLFQSD
;
A
#
# COMPACT_ATOMS: atom_id res chain seq x y z
N MET A 1 -5.90 40.52 -4.88
CA MET A 1 -6.28 40.92 -6.25
C MET A 1 -7.04 39.76 -6.90
N LYS A 2 -8.22 40.00 -7.49
CA LYS A 2 -8.93 39.01 -8.30
C LYS A 2 -8.46 39.13 -9.76
N ARG A 3 -8.42 38.01 -10.52
CA ARG A 3 -8.26 38.03 -11.99
C ARG A 3 -9.35 37.15 -12.60
N LEU A 4 -10.36 37.77 -13.21
CA LEU A 4 -11.28 37.09 -14.12
C LEU A 4 -10.59 36.91 -15.47
N ARG A 5 -10.96 35.86 -16.20
CA ARG A 5 -10.88 35.83 -17.66
C ARG A 5 -12.17 35.27 -18.23
N ARG A 6 -12.83 36.06 -19.07
CA ARG A 6 -13.73 35.59 -20.14
C ARG A 6 -12.83 34.89 -21.20
N GLY A 7 -13.26 33.92 -22.00
CA GLY A 7 -14.61 33.42 -22.26
C GLY A 7 -14.92 33.56 -23.74
N ALA A 8 -14.96 32.45 -24.48
CA ALA A 8 -15.30 32.38 -25.91
C ALA A 8 -15.70 30.94 -26.30
N LEU A 9 -16.65 30.81 -27.24
CA LEU A 9 -17.12 29.58 -27.88
C LEU A 9 -17.43 29.89 -29.35
N PRO A 10 -17.07 29.00 -30.29
CA PRO A 10 -17.83 28.74 -31.51
C PRO A 10 -18.59 27.41 -31.34
N SER A 11 -19.93 27.39 -31.36
CA SER A 11 -20.84 27.56 -32.51
C SER A 11 -20.90 26.32 -33.42
N SER A 12 -22.10 25.74 -33.52
CA SER A 12 -22.42 24.53 -34.28
C SER A 12 -22.12 24.66 -35.78
N ASN A 13 -22.03 23.51 -36.46
CA ASN A 13 -22.35 23.44 -37.88
C ASN A 13 -23.16 22.16 -38.13
N GLU A 14 -24.42 22.33 -38.50
CA GLU A 14 -25.29 21.25 -38.96
C GLU A 14 -25.12 21.08 -40.47
N ASN A 15 -25.32 19.88 -40.99
CA ASN A 15 -25.78 19.71 -42.37
C ASN A 15 -26.40 18.33 -42.53
N ALA A 16 -27.59 18.28 -43.10
CA ALA A 16 -28.31 17.05 -43.42
C ALA A 16 -28.56 17.00 -44.92
N THR A 17 -28.41 15.82 -45.51
CA THR A 17 -28.97 15.46 -46.82
C THR A 17 -29.48 14.03 -46.70
N ALA A 18 -30.75 13.83 -47.04
CA ALA A 18 -31.35 12.52 -47.23
C ALA A 18 -31.59 12.31 -48.72
N GLU A 19 -31.59 11.07 -49.16
CA GLU A 19 -32.42 10.61 -50.28
C GLU A 19 -33.01 9.24 -49.93
N ASP A 20 -34.08 8.87 -50.64
CA ASP A 20 -35.07 7.86 -50.26
C ASP A 20 -35.46 7.03 -51.49
N VAL A 21 -35.29 5.69 -51.43
CA VAL A 21 -35.78 4.76 -52.46
C VAL A 21 -36.17 3.39 -51.85
N LEU A 22 -37.45 3.06 -52.01
CA LEU A 22 -38.11 1.74 -51.88
C LEU A 22 -39.28 1.72 -52.91
N PRO A 23 -40.07 0.64 -53.09
CA PRO A 23 -40.05 -0.73 -52.52
C PRO A 23 -39.65 -1.78 -53.63
N GLN A 24 -40.12 -3.04 -53.83
CA GLN A 24 -41.27 -3.88 -53.42
C GLN A 24 -40.96 -5.41 -53.47
N VAL A 25 -41.79 -6.20 -52.77
CA VAL A 25 -42.55 -7.45 -53.17
C VAL A 25 -41.93 -8.36 -54.28
N ALA A 26 -41.87 -9.70 -54.21
CA ALA A 26 -42.37 -10.74 -53.27
C ALA A 26 -41.21 -11.75 -52.94
N GLU A 27 -41.33 -12.99 -52.41
CA GLU A 27 -42.45 -13.93 -52.16
C GLU A 27 -42.02 -14.99 -51.10
N GLN A 28 -42.97 -15.75 -50.53
CA GLN A 28 -42.71 -16.95 -49.69
C GLN A 28 -43.14 -18.22 -50.45
N PRO A 29 -42.48 -19.39 -50.28
CA PRO A 29 -42.96 -20.32 -49.24
C PRO A 29 -41.91 -21.34 -48.68
N ALA A 30 -42.43 -22.26 -47.86
CA ALA A 30 -41.97 -23.62 -47.57
C ALA A 30 -41.10 -23.87 -46.32
N HIS A 31 -41.63 -24.77 -45.48
CA HIS A 31 -41.09 -25.32 -44.24
C HIS A 31 -40.33 -26.62 -44.54
N VAL A 32 -39.13 -26.81 -43.96
CA VAL A 32 -38.45 -28.12 -43.91
C VAL A 32 -37.74 -28.25 -42.56
N ASP A 33 -37.96 -29.36 -41.87
CA ASP A 33 -37.39 -29.64 -40.55
C ASP A 33 -35.91 -30.04 -40.61
N ALA A 34 -35.13 -29.52 -39.65
CA ALA A 34 -33.78 -29.99 -39.30
C ALA A 34 -33.59 -29.82 -37.78
N PRO A 35 -32.75 -30.66 -37.12
CA PRO A 35 -33.03 -31.07 -35.74
C PRO A 35 -32.58 -30.12 -34.63
N VAL A 36 -33.18 -30.35 -33.46
CA VAL A 36 -32.88 -29.73 -32.17
C VAL A 36 -31.40 -29.89 -31.80
N VAL A 37 -30.71 -28.76 -31.60
CA VAL A 37 -29.40 -28.72 -30.93
C VAL A 37 -29.65 -28.36 -29.46
N ALA A 38 -29.87 -29.39 -28.63
CA ALA A 38 -30.00 -29.27 -27.19
C ALA A 38 -28.89 -30.09 -26.52
N ASP A 39 -27.77 -29.44 -26.22
CA ASP A 39 -26.58 -30.08 -25.64
C ASP A 39 -25.77 -29.07 -24.79
N SER A 40 -25.58 -27.85 -25.30
CA SER A 40 -24.76 -26.77 -24.70
C SER A 40 -25.17 -26.26 -23.31
N ASN A 41 -26.24 -26.81 -22.71
CA ASN A 41 -26.72 -26.46 -21.38
C ASN A 41 -26.29 -27.47 -20.30
N ASP A 42 -25.94 -28.71 -20.69
CA ASP A 42 -25.54 -29.75 -19.74
C ASP A 42 -24.02 -29.79 -19.56
N ASP A 43 -23.23 -29.59 -20.62
CA ASP A 43 -21.78 -29.28 -20.52
C ASP A 43 -21.49 -28.12 -19.55
N ALA A 44 -22.32 -27.08 -19.58
CA ALA A 44 -22.18 -25.91 -18.73
C ALA A 44 -22.45 -26.23 -17.25
N LYS A 45 -23.46 -27.08 -16.97
CA LYS A 45 -23.75 -27.56 -15.60
C LYS A 45 -22.65 -28.48 -15.09
N LEU A 46 -22.23 -29.47 -15.90
CA LEU A 46 -21.15 -30.39 -15.57
C LEU A 46 -19.86 -29.63 -15.25
N THR A 47 -19.53 -28.59 -16.02
CA THR A 47 -18.39 -27.69 -15.74
C THR A 47 -18.58 -26.96 -14.41
N GLN A 48 -19.77 -26.40 -14.14
CA GLN A 48 -20.06 -25.70 -12.88
C GLN A 48 -20.05 -26.62 -11.65
N GLU A 49 -20.53 -27.85 -11.78
CA GLU A 49 -20.52 -28.87 -10.72
C GLU A 49 -19.08 -29.34 -10.43
N LEU A 50 -18.26 -29.52 -11.46
CA LEU A 50 -16.82 -29.79 -11.31
C LEU A 50 -16.07 -28.63 -10.64
N GLU A 51 -16.37 -27.37 -10.96
CA GLU A 51 -15.81 -26.20 -10.26
C GLU A 51 -16.24 -26.16 -8.78
N ILE A 52 -17.51 -26.47 -8.48
CA ILE A 52 -18.05 -26.53 -7.11
C ILE A 52 -17.35 -27.63 -6.29
N GLU A 53 -17.15 -28.82 -6.86
CA GLU A 53 -16.53 -29.94 -6.14
C GLU A 53 -15.01 -29.74 -5.94
N GLN A 54 -14.33 -29.08 -6.88
CA GLN A 54 -12.94 -28.62 -6.68
C GLN A 54 -12.84 -27.59 -5.53
N ILE A 55 -13.82 -26.69 -5.40
CA ILE A 55 -13.87 -25.74 -4.28
C ILE A 55 -14.16 -26.47 -2.95
N ARG A 56 -15.02 -27.51 -2.93
CA ARG A 56 -15.24 -28.37 -1.76
C ARG A 56 -13.97 -29.11 -1.36
N SER A 57 -13.32 -29.81 -2.30
CA SER A 57 -12.10 -30.58 -2.04
C SER A 57 -10.99 -29.70 -1.45
N THR A 58 -10.73 -28.53 -2.06
CA THR A 58 -9.72 -27.59 -1.53
C THR A 58 -10.12 -26.95 -0.19
N LEU A 59 -11.42 -26.79 0.10
CA LEU A 59 -11.92 -26.40 1.43
C LEU A 59 -11.59 -27.45 2.49
N GLU A 60 -11.84 -28.73 2.20
CA GLU A 60 -11.57 -29.82 3.15
C GLU A 60 -10.07 -30.02 3.42
N GLU A 61 -9.22 -29.92 2.39
CA GLU A 61 -7.76 -29.84 2.54
C GLU A 61 -7.34 -28.69 3.48
N GLY A 62 -7.88 -27.49 3.26
CA GLY A 62 -7.60 -26.30 4.07
C GLY A 62 -8.06 -26.43 5.52
N ILE A 63 -9.14 -27.17 5.78
CA ILE A 63 -9.66 -27.47 7.13
C ILE A 63 -8.75 -28.49 7.85
N VAL A 64 -8.25 -29.51 7.14
CA VAL A 64 -7.31 -30.50 7.71
C VAL A 64 -5.96 -29.85 8.04
N GLU A 65 -5.46 -28.98 7.17
CA GLU A 65 -4.24 -28.19 7.40
C GLU A 65 -4.37 -27.29 8.64
N THR A 66 -5.48 -26.55 8.78
CA THR A 66 -5.64 -25.65 9.93
C THR A 66 -5.91 -26.38 11.24
N ARG A 67 -6.66 -27.50 11.21
CA ARG A 67 -6.85 -28.38 12.38
C ARG A 67 -5.54 -29.02 12.87
N SER A 68 -4.62 -29.36 11.97
CA SER A 68 -3.32 -29.95 12.33
C SER A 68 -2.28 -28.92 12.79
N THR A 69 -2.47 -27.61 12.51
CA THR A 69 -1.60 -26.54 13.05
C THR A 69 -2.05 -26.02 14.43
N PRO A 70 -1.16 -26.05 15.46
CA PRO A 70 -1.45 -25.47 16.77
C PRO A 70 -1.53 -23.94 16.69
N LEU A 71 -2.32 -23.32 17.57
CA LEU A 71 -2.69 -21.90 17.55
C LEU A 71 -1.50 -20.93 17.34
N GLU A 72 -0.38 -21.18 18.02
CA GLU A 72 0.83 -20.35 17.98
C GLU A 72 1.51 -20.31 16.59
N ASN A 73 1.32 -21.35 15.78
CA ASN A 73 1.94 -21.52 14.47
C ASN A 73 0.97 -21.28 13.30
N ARG A 74 -0.25 -20.77 13.57
CA ARG A 74 -1.27 -20.54 12.52
C ARG A 74 -0.87 -19.43 11.56
N LEU A 75 -1.15 -19.65 10.28
CA LEU A 75 -0.79 -18.74 9.19
C LEU A 75 -1.55 -17.41 9.29
N GLN A 76 -0.84 -16.29 9.23
CA GLN A 76 -1.48 -14.97 9.18
C GLN A 76 -1.95 -14.65 7.76
N LEU A 77 -3.27 -14.58 7.59
CA LEU A 77 -3.89 -14.33 6.29
C LEU A 77 -3.82 -12.84 5.90
N PRO A 78 -3.43 -12.51 4.65
CA PRO A 78 -3.33 -11.14 4.18
C PRO A 78 -4.71 -10.49 4.02
N ARG A 79 -4.82 -9.18 4.30
CA ARG A 79 -6.07 -8.44 4.11
C ARG A 79 -6.45 -8.35 2.62
N ILE A 80 -7.46 -9.11 2.23
CA ILE A 80 -8.00 -9.16 0.87
C ILE A 80 -8.73 -7.86 0.50
N ALA A 81 -8.55 -7.38 -0.73
CA ALA A 81 -9.27 -6.22 -1.27
C ALA A 81 -10.70 -6.59 -1.71
N LEU A 82 -11.67 -5.67 -1.52
CA LEU A 82 -13.09 -5.87 -1.80
C LEU A 82 -13.44 -5.75 -3.31
N SER A 83 -12.74 -6.47 -4.19
CA SER A 83 -13.04 -6.53 -5.62
C SER A 83 -14.39 -7.22 -5.90
N LYS A 84 -14.88 -7.19 -7.15
CA LYS A 84 -16.05 -7.98 -7.57
C LYS A 84 -15.73 -9.48 -7.57
N ARG A 85 -14.59 -9.89 -8.15
CA ARG A 85 -14.12 -11.30 -8.20
C ARG A 85 -13.97 -11.89 -6.80
N ASN A 86 -13.32 -11.18 -5.90
CA ASN A 86 -13.04 -11.66 -4.54
C ASN A 86 -14.34 -11.87 -3.75
N ARG A 87 -15.35 -11.01 -3.98
CA ARG A 87 -16.70 -11.17 -3.40
C ARG A 87 -17.50 -12.32 -4.04
N ALA A 88 -17.24 -12.69 -5.30
CA ALA A 88 -17.85 -13.87 -5.91
C ALA A 88 -17.32 -15.16 -5.25
N VAL A 89 -16.00 -15.29 -5.10
CA VAL A 89 -15.35 -16.43 -4.41
C VAL A 89 -15.89 -16.60 -3.00
N VAL A 90 -15.92 -15.53 -2.18
CA VAL A 90 -16.46 -15.59 -0.82
C VAL A 90 -17.95 -16.00 -0.80
N ARG A 91 -18.76 -15.54 -1.77
CA ARG A 91 -20.18 -15.93 -1.87
C ARG A 91 -20.39 -17.39 -2.27
N ALA A 92 -19.51 -17.96 -3.10
CA ALA A 92 -19.57 -19.37 -3.48
C ALA A 92 -19.22 -20.28 -2.30
N LEU A 93 -18.23 -19.89 -1.49
CA LEU A 93 -17.79 -20.67 -0.32
C LEU A 93 -18.76 -20.57 0.87
N ASN A 94 -19.34 -19.40 1.13
CA ASN A 94 -20.20 -19.15 2.30
C ASN A 94 -21.33 -20.17 2.53
N PRO A 95 -22.13 -20.61 1.54
CA PRO A 95 -23.17 -21.62 1.78
C PRO A 95 -22.58 -22.99 2.17
N MET A 96 -21.39 -23.36 1.66
CA MET A 96 -20.73 -24.61 2.04
C MET A 96 -20.34 -24.59 3.53
N LEU A 97 -19.88 -23.43 4.03
CA LEU A 97 -19.50 -23.26 5.43
C LEU A 97 -20.67 -23.47 6.39
N VAL A 98 -21.91 -23.13 5.99
CA VAL A 98 -23.11 -23.35 6.84
C VAL A 98 -23.23 -24.84 7.19
N THR A 99 -23.16 -25.73 6.20
CA THR A 99 -23.24 -27.19 6.41
C THR A 99 -22.10 -27.76 7.28
N TYR A 100 -20.89 -27.18 7.26
CA TYR A 100 -19.83 -27.60 8.17
C TYR A 100 -20.00 -27.02 9.59
N LEU A 101 -20.54 -25.81 9.73
CA LEU A 101 -20.72 -25.13 11.02
C LEU A 101 -21.91 -25.68 11.84
N GLU A 102 -22.98 -26.13 11.18
CA GLU A 102 -24.17 -26.71 11.83
C GLU A 102 -23.86 -27.98 12.64
N ALA A 103 -22.79 -28.70 12.32
CA ALA A 103 -22.37 -29.92 13.01
C ALA A 103 -21.53 -29.67 14.28
N ILE A 104 -21.07 -28.45 14.53
CA ILE A 104 -20.01 -28.15 15.50
C ILE A 104 -20.58 -27.77 16.87
N ARG A 105 -19.84 -28.14 17.94
CA ARG A 105 -20.11 -27.67 19.32
C ARG A 105 -18.92 -26.99 20.00
N ASP A 106 -17.73 -27.02 19.40
CA ASP A 106 -16.51 -26.44 19.97
C ASP A 106 -16.02 -25.18 19.23
N LEU A 107 -15.42 -24.27 20.00
CA LEU A 107 -14.88 -23.01 19.50
C LEU A 107 -13.57 -23.21 18.73
N CYS A 108 -12.71 -24.16 19.13
CA CYS A 108 -11.45 -24.41 18.43
C CYS A 108 -11.69 -25.05 17.05
N GLU A 109 -12.70 -25.93 16.94
CA GLU A 109 -13.15 -26.45 15.64
C GLU A 109 -13.72 -25.35 14.74
N THR A 110 -14.55 -24.46 15.31
CA THR A 110 -15.13 -23.32 14.59
C THR A 110 -14.05 -22.39 14.04
N ASP A 111 -13.07 -21.99 14.86
CA ASP A 111 -11.93 -21.15 14.45
C ASP A 111 -11.09 -21.84 13.36
N SER A 112 -10.84 -23.15 13.50
CA SER A 112 -10.08 -23.91 12.51
C SER A 112 -10.77 -23.94 11.14
N ILE A 113 -12.09 -24.13 11.11
CA ILE A 113 -12.87 -24.16 9.86
C ILE A 113 -12.99 -22.77 9.22
N LEU A 114 -13.18 -21.71 10.02
CA LEU A 114 -13.17 -20.33 9.52
C LEU A 114 -11.80 -19.93 8.97
N LEU A 115 -10.70 -20.36 9.62
CA LEU A 115 -9.34 -20.13 9.12
C LEU A 115 -9.05 -20.92 7.84
N GLY A 116 -9.46 -22.19 7.76
CA GLY A 116 -9.27 -23.04 6.58
C GLY A 116 -10.02 -22.48 5.37
N ALA A 117 -11.27 -22.06 5.58
CA ALA A 117 -12.06 -21.36 4.58
C ALA A 117 -11.37 -20.07 4.08
N ALA A 118 -10.92 -19.21 5.00
CA ALA A 118 -10.24 -17.97 4.65
C ALA A 118 -8.88 -18.20 3.95
N LEU A 119 -8.15 -19.26 4.31
CA LEU A 119 -6.92 -19.71 3.65
C LEU A 119 -7.18 -20.11 2.19
N VAL A 120 -8.28 -20.82 1.93
CA VAL A 120 -8.71 -21.24 0.59
C VAL A 120 -9.19 -20.04 -0.24
N VAL A 121 -9.88 -19.08 0.35
CA VAL A 121 -10.16 -17.77 -0.28
C VAL A 121 -8.87 -17.02 -0.61
N CYS A 122 -7.84 -17.05 0.25
CA CYS A 122 -6.53 -16.48 -0.09
C CYS A 122 -5.87 -17.19 -1.28
N ARG A 123 -5.85 -18.53 -1.29
CA ARG A 123 -5.25 -19.37 -2.35
C ARG A 123 -5.92 -19.12 -3.71
N THR A 124 -7.24 -19.22 -3.79
CA THR A 124 -8.03 -19.02 -5.02
C THR A 124 -7.97 -17.59 -5.59
N ILE A 125 -7.64 -16.60 -4.77
CA ILE A 125 -7.40 -15.20 -5.18
C ILE A 125 -5.92 -14.96 -5.58
N GLY A 126 -5.02 -15.90 -5.29
CA GLY A 126 -3.58 -15.73 -5.50
C GLY A 126 -2.92 -14.78 -4.49
N ALA A 127 -3.55 -14.59 -3.32
CA ALA A 127 -3.01 -13.74 -2.27
C ALA A 127 -1.85 -14.44 -1.56
N LYS A 128 -0.67 -13.79 -1.50
CA LYS A 128 0.51 -14.36 -0.83
C LYS A 128 0.29 -14.44 0.69
N VAL A 129 -0.06 -15.62 1.16
CA VAL A 129 -0.05 -15.97 2.60
C VAL A 129 1.40 -16.06 3.06
N SER A 130 1.69 -15.56 4.27
CA SER A 130 3.02 -15.62 4.85
C SER A 130 3.16 -16.91 5.66
N THR A 131 4.07 -17.80 5.23
CA THR A 131 4.43 -19.04 5.95
C THR A 131 5.11 -18.73 7.28
N ASP A 132 5.85 -17.63 7.33
CA ASP A 132 6.37 -17.08 8.57
C ASP A 132 5.19 -16.52 9.37
N GLY A 133 4.79 -17.17 10.47
CA GLY A 133 3.70 -16.73 11.37
C GLY A 133 3.93 -15.37 12.04
N ARG A 134 5.08 -14.74 11.78
CA ARG A 134 5.34 -13.33 12.04
C ARG A 134 4.56 -12.49 11.05
N ALA A 135 3.55 -11.78 11.55
CA ALA A 135 2.88 -10.71 10.84
C ALA A 135 3.89 -9.86 10.04
N THR A 136 3.61 -9.60 8.76
CA THR A 136 4.08 -8.35 8.11
C THR A 136 3.27 -7.16 8.67
N GLY A 137 3.20 -7.07 10.00
CA GLY A 137 2.67 -5.93 10.71
C GLY A 137 3.41 -4.69 10.24
N GLN A 138 2.66 -3.61 9.99
CA GLN A 138 3.21 -2.40 9.38
C GLN A 138 4.41 -1.91 10.18
N SER A 139 5.62 -2.15 9.65
CA SER A 139 6.89 -1.81 10.31
C SER A 139 6.79 -0.36 10.79
N SER A 140 6.97 -0.15 12.10
CA SER A 140 6.42 1.00 12.83
C SER A 140 6.96 2.32 12.27
N ALA A 141 6.24 2.84 11.28
CA ALA A 141 6.84 3.65 10.24
C ALA A 141 7.40 4.94 10.82
N ILE A 142 8.72 5.10 10.74
CA ILE A 142 9.45 6.23 11.35
C ILE A 142 8.76 7.52 10.92
N PRO A 143 8.09 8.25 11.84
CA PRO A 143 7.20 9.32 11.44
C PRO A 143 7.93 10.38 10.63
N ALA A 144 7.35 10.86 9.52
CA ALA A 144 8.07 11.73 8.58
C ALA A 144 8.66 13.00 9.21
N TRP A 145 8.11 13.47 10.35
CA TRP A 145 8.72 14.57 11.13
C TRP A 145 10.10 14.21 11.70
N ARG A 146 10.31 12.94 12.10
CA ARG A 146 11.54 12.44 12.70
C ARG A 146 12.64 12.31 11.65
N THR A 147 12.33 11.67 10.52
CA THR A 147 13.22 11.56 9.35
C THR A 147 13.73 12.94 8.91
N ARG A 148 12.82 13.93 8.78
CA ARG A 148 13.17 15.32 8.44
C ARG A 148 14.11 16.01 9.44
N ILE A 149 14.12 15.61 10.72
CA ILE A 149 15.05 16.14 11.73
C ILE A 149 16.38 15.36 11.70
N GLU A 150 16.34 14.04 11.56
CA GLU A 150 17.52 13.18 11.44
C GLU A 150 18.34 13.53 10.19
N GLU A 151 17.70 13.79 9.05
CA GLU A 151 18.32 14.36 7.85
C GLU A 151 19.07 15.68 8.13
N ARG A 152 18.45 16.59 8.89
CA ARG A 152 19.05 17.89 9.22
C ARG A 152 20.27 17.73 10.12
N ILE A 153 20.21 16.80 11.08
CA ILE A 153 21.34 16.41 11.92
C ILE A 153 22.48 15.84 11.05
N THR A 154 22.18 14.92 10.13
CA THR A 154 23.18 14.31 9.23
C THR A 154 23.80 15.33 8.28
N LYS A 155 23.00 16.20 7.67
CA LYS A 155 23.46 17.30 6.80
C LYS A 155 24.34 18.29 7.58
N ALA A 156 24.02 18.59 8.84
CA ALA A 156 24.85 19.44 9.70
C ALA A 156 26.16 18.75 10.15
N ARG A 157 26.13 17.46 10.52
CA ARG A 157 27.34 16.67 10.84
C ARG A 157 28.31 16.60 9.65
N ALA A 158 27.79 16.33 8.45
CA ALA A 158 28.58 16.30 7.23
C ALA A 158 29.19 17.68 6.88
N LEU A 159 28.50 18.77 7.22
CA LEU A 159 29.05 20.12 7.08
C LEU A 159 30.14 20.41 8.12
N ILE A 160 29.93 20.09 9.41
CA ILE A 160 30.96 20.22 10.46
C ILE A 160 32.26 19.51 10.05
N GLY A 161 32.17 18.26 9.56
CA GLY A 161 33.34 17.51 9.09
C GLY A 161 34.12 18.26 8.00
N ARG A 162 33.42 18.82 6.99
CA ARG A 162 34.06 19.61 5.91
C ARG A 162 34.67 20.92 6.42
N LEU A 163 34.04 21.60 7.38
CA LEU A 163 34.58 22.81 8.01
C LEU A 163 35.85 22.49 8.81
N ILE A 164 35.89 21.36 9.51
CA ILE A 164 37.08 20.87 10.23
C ILE A 164 38.20 20.54 9.24
N CYS A 165 37.93 19.76 8.17
CA CYS A 165 38.94 19.45 7.16
C CYS A 165 39.54 20.72 6.52
N PHE A 166 38.72 21.73 6.23
CA PHE A 166 39.20 23.02 5.73
C PHE A 166 40.07 23.76 6.77
N ARG A 167 39.65 23.78 8.06
CA ARG A 167 40.44 24.36 9.15
C ARG A 167 41.79 23.65 9.35
N SER A 168 41.89 22.37 9.00
CA SER A 168 43.14 21.60 8.94
C SER A 168 43.94 21.79 7.63
N GLY A 169 43.65 22.83 6.85
CA GLY A 169 44.39 23.18 5.62
C GLY A 169 43.97 22.45 4.35
N ASN A 170 42.91 21.63 4.37
CA ASN A 170 42.52 20.85 3.19
C ASN A 170 41.76 21.71 2.14
N ASN A 171 42.54 22.34 1.26
CA ASN A 171 42.08 23.26 0.23
C ASN A 171 41.54 22.58 -1.05
N ARG A 172 41.17 21.29 -1.02
CA ARG A 172 40.58 20.59 -2.19
C ARG A 172 39.32 21.33 -2.69
N PRO A 173 39.14 21.58 -4.01
CA PRO A 173 38.07 22.44 -4.52
C PRO A 173 36.64 22.08 -4.08
N ARG A 174 36.33 20.78 -3.89
CA ARG A 174 35.02 20.32 -3.37
C ARG A 174 34.75 20.77 -1.93
N ILE A 175 35.79 20.86 -1.10
CA ILE A 175 35.71 21.36 0.28
C ILE A 175 35.55 22.89 0.24
N VAL A 176 36.43 23.59 -0.47
CA VAL A 176 36.40 25.07 -0.62
C VAL A 176 35.04 25.55 -1.14
N ARG A 177 34.46 24.88 -2.14
CA ARG A 177 33.10 25.17 -2.64
C ARG A 177 32.04 24.97 -1.56
N THR A 178 32.13 23.91 -0.74
CA THR A 178 31.18 23.70 0.36
C THR A 178 31.31 24.79 1.43
N VAL A 179 32.53 25.17 1.82
CA VAL A 179 32.79 26.24 2.79
C VAL A 179 32.21 27.57 2.28
N ARG A 180 32.46 27.91 1.01
CA ARG A 180 31.90 29.12 0.36
C ARG A 180 30.36 29.12 0.37
N MET A 181 29.71 27.97 0.17
CA MET A 181 28.25 27.86 0.29
C MET A 181 27.75 27.92 1.75
N ALA A 182 28.53 27.48 2.73
CA ALA A 182 28.17 27.51 4.15
C ALA A 182 28.15 28.93 4.77
N PHE A 183 28.87 29.87 4.13
CA PHE A 183 28.91 31.31 4.42
C PHE A 183 28.29 32.15 3.28
N ALA A 184 27.52 31.56 2.35
CA ALA A 184 26.84 32.32 1.32
C ALA A 184 25.87 33.34 1.93
N GLY A 185 25.87 34.58 1.43
CA GLY A 185 25.13 35.70 2.04
C GLY A 185 25.74 36.22 3.35
N THR A 186 26.91 35.74 3.76
CA THR A 186 27.69 36.28 4.89
C THR A 186 28.93 36.99 4.35
N ASN A 187 29.31 38.14 4.90
CA ASN A 187 30.43 38.96 4.39
C ASN A 187 31.82 38.43 4.83
N VAL A 188 32.00 37.11 4.79
CA VAL A 188 33.20 36.39 5.25
C VAL A 188 33.97 35.84 4.05
N GLY A 189 35.02 36.55 3.64
CA GLY A 189 35.95 36.07 2.61
C GLY A 189 36.87 34.97 3.17
N LEU A 190 37.04 33.86 2.42
CA LEU A 190 37.86 32.73 2.88
C LEU A 190 39.36 33.08 3.06
N SER A 191 39.81 34.20 2.48
CA SER A 191 41.18 34.73 2.62
C SER A 191 41.34 35.76 3.75
N GLN A 192 40.29 36.05 4.53
CA GLN A 192 40.39 36.98 5.66
C GLN A 192 41.14 36.31 6.84
N PRO A 193 42.02 37.01 7.57
CA PRO A 193 42.78 36.43 8.68
C PRO A 193 41.90 35.90 9.81
N LYS A 194 40.67 36.43 9.96
CA LYS A 194 39.68 35.99 10.96
C LYS A 194 38.88 34.75 10.55
N ILE A 195 39.16 34.12 9.40
CA ILE A 195 38.41 32.95 8.90
C ILE A 195 38.40 31.79 9.89
N THR A 196 39.51 31.51 10.59
CA THR A 196 39.62 30.42 11.58
C THR A 196 38.68 30.60 12.78
N GLN A 197 38.44 31.84 13.19
CA GLN A 197 37.45 32.19 14.22
C GLN A 197 36.03 31.94 13.69
N LYS A 198 35.71 32.46 12.49
CA LYS A 198 34.38 32.29 11.87
C LYS A 198 34.05 30.84 11.53
N LEU A 199 35.04 30.01 11.18
CA LEU A 199 34.89 28.56 11.04
C LEU A 199 34.50 27.91 12.37
N THR A 200 35.09 28.34 13.48
CA THR A 200 34.86 27.77 14.81
C THR A 200 33.49 28.18 15.35
N GLU A 201 33.14 29.47 15.28
CA GLU A 201 31.77 29.97 15.54
C GLU A 201 30.73 29.16 14.75
N ARG A 202 30.97 28.94 13.45
CA ARG A 202 30.05 28.21 12.57
C ARG A 202 29.97 26.71 12.85
N ILE A 203 31.02 26.11 13.39
CA ILE A 203 31.00 24.72 13.86
C ILE A 203 30.14 24.61 15.14
N ASP A 204 30.28 25.57 16.06
CA ASP A 204 29.57 25.55 17.34
C ASP A 204 28.08 25.89 17.19
N ASP A 205 27.72 26.83 16.30
CA ASP A 205 26.38 27.01 15.71
C ASP A 205 25.72 25.67 15.37
N LEU A 206 26.44 24.83 14.61
CA LEU A 206 25.92 23.57 14.09
C LEU A 206 25.82 22.51 15.20
N LYS A 207 26.77 22.48 16.16
CA LYS A 207 26.67 21.64 17.37
C LYS A 207 25.42 21.99 18.19
N GLN A 208 25.19 23.29 18.46
CA GLN A 208 24.03 23.77 19.21
C GLN A 208 22.71 23.39 18.51
N ARG A 209 22.64 23.58 17.19
CA ARG A 209 21.47 23.19 16.38
C ARG A 209 21.22 21.68 16.38
N ILE A 210 22.27 20.86 16.27
CA ILE A 210 22.18 19.39 16.42
C ILE A 210 21.64 19.00 17.81
N ALA A 211 22.15 19.61 18.88
CA ALA A 211 21.68 19.36 20.24
C ALA A 211 20.21 19.76 20.44
N ALA A 212 19.80 20.92 19.90
CA ALA A 212 18.40 21.37 19.93
C ALA A 212 17.47 20.45 19.13
N TRP A 213 17.93 19.90 18.00
CA TRP A 213 17.20 18.92 17.20
C TRP A 213 17.09 17.55 17.90
N GLY A 214 18.15 17.06 18.55
CA GLY A 214 18.09 15.87 19.40
C GLY A 214 17.11 16.03 20.57
N LYS A 215 17.18 17.17 21.28
CA LYS A 215 16.20 17.55 22.34
C LYS A 215 14.77 17.72 21.81
N ARG A 216 14.57 17.91 20.49
CA ARG A 216 13.23 17.92 19.87
C ARG A 216 12.74 16.50 19.59
N ILE A 217 13.57 15.63 19.00
CA ILE A 217 13.22 14.21 18.78
C ILE A 217 12.81 13.56 20.11
N ARG A 218 13.66 13.65 21.15
CA ARG A 218 13.37 13.07 22.47
C ARG A 218 12.01 13.52 23.03
N ARG A 219 11.72 14.82 23.05
CA ARG A 219 10.44 15.38 23.55
C ARG A 219 9.21 15.00 22.72
N TYR A 220 9.38 14.63 21.46
CA TYR A 220 8.27 14.17 20.61
C TYR A 220 8.06 12.67 20.75
N THR A 221 9.13 11.87 20.83
CA THR A 221 9.06 10.44 21.17
C THR A 221 8.42 10.25 22.55
N GLU A 222 8.91 10.92 23.60
CA GLU A 222 8.34 10.82 24.96
C GLU A 222 6.83 11.14 25.02
N ARG A 223 6.38 12.15 24.25
CA ARG A 223 4.94 12.48 24.15
C ARG A 223 4.16 11.35 23.48
N SER A 224 4.68 10.78 22.39
CA SER A 224 4.03 9.67 21.69
C SER A 224 3.97 8.42 22.57
N THR A 225 5.02 8.12 23.33
CA THR A 225 5.06 7.00 24.28
C THR A 225 4.02 7.18 25.39
N ARG A 226 3.99 8.35 26.05
CA ARG A 226 2.99 8.65 27.09
C ARG A 226 1.56 8.61 26.55
N PHE A 227 1.31 9.16 25.36
CA PHE A 227 -0.01 9.10 24.73
C PHE A 227 -0.45 7.65 24.47
N ASN A 228 0.42 6.81 23.93
CA ASN A 228 0.12 5.40 23.68
C ASN A 228 -0.08 4.62 25.00
N GLN A 229 0.73 4.88 26.03
CA GLN A 229 0.59 4.26 27.36
C GLN A 229 -0.75 4.64 28.01
N ASN A 230 -1.07 5.93 28.07
CA ASN A 230 -2.34 6.41 28.62
C ASN A 230 -3.55 5.83 27.87
N ARG A 231 -3.45 5.57 26.55
CA ARG A 231 -4.54 4.98 25.78
C ARG A 231 -4.74 3.48 26.04
N LEU A 232 -3.71 2.76 26.49
CA LEU A 232 -3.85 1.35 26.92
C LEU A 232 -4.64 1.29 28.23
N PHE A 233 -4.27 2.11 29.22
CA PHE A 233 -5.00 2.26 30.49
C PHE A 233 -6.36 2.97 30.38
N GLN A 234 -6.90 3.13 29.17
CA GLN A 234 -8.25 3.65 28.88
C GLN A 234 -9.11 2.63 28.10
N SER A 235 -8.58 1.43 27.87
CA SER A 235 -9.27 0.30 27.22
C SER A 235 -9.42 -0.93 28.13
N ASP A 236 -8.98 -0.80 29.39
CA ASP A 236 -9.25 -1.71 30.51
C ASP A 236 -10.30 -1.05 31.43
#